data_AF-A0A930KF21-F1
#
_entry.id   AF-A0A930KF21-F1
#
_cell.length_a   1.000
_cell.length_b   1.000
_cell.length_c   1.000
_cell.angle_alpha   90.00
_cell.angle_beta   90.00
_cell.angle_gamma   90.00
#
_symmetry.space_group_name_H-M   'P 1'
#
loop_
_entity.id
_entity.type
_entity.pdbx_description
1 polymer ?
#
loop_
_entity_poly.entity_id
_entity_poly.type
_entity_poly.pdbx_seq_one_letter_code
_entity_poly.pdbx_strand_id
1 'polypeptide(L)' 'MTDKYGDIINLPHHVSKRHPRMSLYNRAAQFAPFAALTGYEEAIAKVIRDTTAKKEDNEMDI' A
#
# COMPACT_ATOMS: atom_id res chain seq x y z
N MET A 1 -14.13 26.47 -6.70
CA MET A 1 -12.98 26.39 -5.78
C MET A 1 -11.74 26.24 -6.63
N THR A 2 -10.73 27.08 -6.42
CA THR A 2 -9.46 26.97 -7.14
C THR A 2 -8.74 25.72 -6.66
N ASP A 3 -8.35 24.83 -7.58
CA ASP A 3 -7.62 23.60 -7.25
C ASP A 3 -6.27 23.96 -6.64
N LYS A 4 -6.19 23.92 -5.29
CA LYS A 4 -5.04 24.36 -4.49
C LYS A 4 -3.72 23.65 -4.81
N TYR A 5 -3.78 22.57 -5.58
CA TYR A 5 -2.66 21.70 -5.91
C TYR A 5 -2.57 21.37 -7.41
N GLY A 6 -3.32 22.07 -8.26
CA GLY A 6 -3.38 21.79 -9.71
C GLY A 6 -2.02 21.94 -10.42
N ASP A 7 -1.13 22.74 -9.84
CA ASP A 7 0.25 22.97 -10.28
C ASP A 7 1.21 21.82 -9.92
N ILE A 8 0.89 20.99 -8.91
CA ILE A 8 1.78 19.92 -8.44
C ILE A 8 1.26 18.50 -8.65
N ILE A 9 -0.05 18.31 -8.87
CA ILE A 9 -0.68 16.99 -8.90
C ILE A 9 -0.17 16.07 -10.04
N ASN A 10 0.26 16.66 -11.15
CA ASN A 10 0.75 15.94 -12.33
C ASN A 10 2.28 15.92 -12.44
N LEU A 11 3.00 16.42 -11.43
CA LEU A 11 4.46 16.43 -11.46
C LEU A 11 5.02 15.00 -11.35
N PRO A 12 6.14 14.70 -12.05
CA PRO A 12 6.79 13.42 -11.92
C PRO A 12 7.21 13.18 -10.46
N HIS A 13 6.94 11.97 -9.97
CA HIS A 13 7.28 11.62 -8.62
C HIS A 13 8.80 11.60 -8.42
N HIS A 14 9.28 12.24 -7.35
CA HIS A 14 10.70 12.32 -7.06
C HIS A 14 11.32 10.93 -6.81
N VAL A 15 12.45 10.66 -7.47
CA VAL A 15 13.31 9.51 -7.19
C VAL A 15 14.68 10.03 -6.79
N SER A 16 15.12 9.66 -5.58
CA SER A 16 16.43 10.08 -5.08
C SER A 16 17.55 9.46 -5.91
N LYS A 17 18.49 10.30 -6.35
CA LYS A 17 19.72 9.84 -7.03
C LYS A 17 20.77 9.30 -6.05
N ARG A 18 20.73 9.77 -4.79
CA ARG A 18 21.72 9.43 -3.76
C ARG A 18 21.32 8.21 -2.94
N HIS A 19 20.03 8.08 -2.63
CA HIS A 19 19.49 6.97 -1.87
C HIS A 19 18.59 6.12 -2.78
N PRO A 20 19.15 5.10 -3.45
CA PRO A 20 18.37 4.24 -4.32
C PRO A 20 17.26 3.56 -3.53
N ARG A 21 16.13 3.32 -4.18
CA ARG A 21 15.01 2.60 -3.56
C ARG A 21 15.42 1.15 -3.31
N MET A 22 14.97 0.62 -2.18
CA MET A 22 15.12 -0.80 -1.87
C MET A 22 14.38 -1.65 -2.91
N SER A 23 15.01 -2.73 -3.37
CA SER A 23 14.39 -3.69 -4.29
C SER A 23 13.14 -4.32 -3.67
N LEU A 24 12.23 -4.83 -4.51
CA LEU A 24 11.02 -5.52 -4.04
C LEU A 24 11.37 -6.73 -3.16
N TYR A 25 12.41 -7.48 -3.53
CA TYR A 25 12.91 -8.62 -2.76
C TYR A 25 13.43 -8.19 -1.38
N ASN A 26 14.28 -7.17 -1.30
CA ASN A 26 14.80 -6.67 -0.02
C ASN A 26 13.69 -6.09 0.86
N ARG A 27 12.64 -5.53 0.24
CA ARG A 27 11.43 -5.11 0.95
C ARG A 27 10.70 -6.30 1.56
N ALA A 28 10.53 -7.39 0.81
CA ALA A 28 9.90 -8.62 1.30
C ALA A 28 10.73 -9.30 2.41
N ALA A 29 12.05 -9.26 2.32
CA ALA A 29 12.95 -9.86 3.29
C ALA A 29 12.79 -9.27 4.72
N GLN A 30 12.31 -8.02 4.85
CA GLN A 30 11.99 -7.44 6.16
C GLN A 30 10.92 -8.25 6.92
N PHE A 31 10.06 -8.96 6.19
CA PHE A 31 9.00 -9.81 6.73
C PHE A 31 9.41 -11.29 6.84
N ALA A 32 10.66 -11.64 6.49
CA ALA A 32 11.18 -13.00 6.63
C ALA A 32 11.05 -13.59 8.06
N PRO A 33 11.19 -12.81 9.15
CA PRO A 33 11.00 -13.34 10.51
C PRO A 33 9.60 -13.93 10.76
N PHE A 34 8.59 -13.50 10.01
CA PHE A 34 7.21 -13.99 10.14
C PHE A 34 6.89 -15.17 9.23
N ALA A 35 7.82 -15.59 8.36
CA ALA A 35 7.61 -16.70 7.45
C ALA A 35 7.40 -18.05 8.17
N ALA A 36 7.88 -18.16 9.42
CA ALA A 36 7.69 -19.35 10.25
C ALA A 36 6.31 -19.41 10.95
N LEU A 37 5.54 -18.30 10.96
CA LEU A 37 4.19 -18.29 11.54
C LEU A 37 3.20 -18.94 10.57
N THR A 38 3.09 -20.27 10.65
CA THR A 38 2.02 -21.02 9.98
C THR A 38 0.70 -20.84 10.74
N GLY A 39 -0.42 -20.65 10.03
CA GLY A 39 -1.77 -20.60 10.63
C GLY A 39 -2.41 -19.23 10.79
N TYR A 40 -1.77 -18.14 10.32
CA TYR A 40 -2.38 -16.79 10.30
C TYR A 40 -3.23 -16.52 9.04
N GLU A 41 -3.40 -17.53 8.18
CA GLU A 41 -4.10 -17.44 6.90
C GLU A 41 -5.56 -17.04 7.09
N GLU A 42 -6.24 -17.59 8.10
CA GLU A 42 -7.64 -17.24 8.41
C GLU A 42 -7.79 -15.79 8.89
N ALA A 43 -6.84 -15.30 9.69
CA ALA A 43 -6.83 -13.92 10.17
C ALA A 43 -6.57 -12.94 9.01
N ILE A 44 -5.67 -13.28 8.09
CA ILE A 44 -5.42 -12.51 6.86
C ILE A 44 -6.66 -12.51 5.98
N ALA A 45 -7.29 -13.66 5.75
CA ALA A 45 -8.51 -13.77 4.95
C ALA A 45 -9.67 -12.93 5.54
N LYS A 46 -9.83 -12.94 6.87
CA LYS A 46 -10.82 -12.09 7.55
C LYS A 46 -10.54 -10.60 7.32
N VAL A 47 -9.28 -10.18 7.46
CA VAL A 47 -8.90 -8.77 7.25
C VAL A 47 -9.13 -8.36 5.80
N ILE A 48 -8.76 -9.21 4.83
CA ILE A 48 -9.02 -8.96 3.41
C ILE A 48 -10.51 -8.72 3.20
N ARG A 49 -11.38 -9.64 3.66
CA ARG A 49 -12.84 -9.51 3.54
C ARG A 49 -13.38 -8.22 4.16
N ASP A 50 -12.92 -7.88 5.37
CA ASP A 50 -13.36 -6.66 6.06
C ASP A 50 -12.85 -5.39 5.33
N THR A 51 -11.68 -5.43 4.69
CA THR A 51 -11.16 -4.30 3.90
C THR A 51 -11.80 -4.17 2.53
N THR A 52 -12.14 -5.27 1.83
CA THR A 52 -12.84 -5.21 0.55
C THR A 52 -14.25 -4.68 0.71
N ALA A 53 -14.98 -5.13 1.74
CA ALA A 53 -16.32 -4.62 2.06
C ALA A 53 -16.30 -3.10 2.32
N LYS A 54 -15.37 -2.62 3.15
CA LYS A 54 -15.22 -1.17 3.41
C LYS A 54 -14.80 -0.36 2.18
N LYS A 55 -14.11 -0.98 1.22
CA LYS A 55 -13.65 -0.30 0.00
C LYS A 55 -14.80 -0.11 -0.98
N GLU A 56 -15.67 -1.12 -1.11
CA GLU A 56 -16.91 -1.03 -1.88
C GLU A 56 -17.85 0.04 -1.32
N ASP A 57 -18.01 0.11 0.01
CA ASP A 57 -18.82 1.15 0.66
C ASP A 57 -18.31 2.57 0.35
N ASN A 58 -16.98 2.75 0.24
CA ASN A 58 -16.36 4.05 -0.04
C ASN A 58 -16.30 4.41 -1.54
N GLU A 59 -16.46 3.43 -2.44
CA GLU A 59 -16.62 3.64 -3.88
C GLU A 59 -18.08 3.94 -4.27
N MET A 60 -19.05 3.67 -3.39
CA MET A 60 -20.48 4.00 -3.55
C MET A 60 -20.85 5.43 -3.12
N ASP A 61 -19.91 6.16 -2.49
CA ASP A 61 -20.09 7.53 -1.97
C ASP A 61 -19.42 8.61 -2.87
N ILE A 62 -19.12 8.30 -4.14
CA ILE A 62 -18.62 9.27 -5.14
C ILE A 62 -19.70 9.62 -6.17
#